data_AF-A0A081PBI9-F1
#
_entry.id   AF-A0A081PBI9-F1
#
_cell.length_a   1.000
_cell.length_b   1.000
_cell.length_c   1.000
_cell.angle_alpha   90.00
_cell.angle_beta   90.00
_cell.angle_gamma   90.00
#
_symmetry.space_group_name_H-M   'P 1'
#
loop_
_entity.id
_entity.type
_entity.pdbx_description
1 polymer ?
#
loop_
_entity_poly.entity_id
_entity_poly.type
_entity_poly.pdbx_seq_one_letter_code
_entity_poly.pdbx_strand_id
1 'polypeptide(L)'
;MVINKPSGLICSAFLLINIFSACRNSKSDAQAAFYYWKTDFNLTGKQQSLLKEVAANRLYVRFFDVVWDTRLNQSVPRAVLKASDISKDLKIIPVVYLTNQVFESTKKGPELDSLASRVNREILHLAEKAGVNYEEVQIDCDWTVSTRPAYFSFLSLFRKYTGKKLSATIRLHQVKYPERTGIPPVDKGILMFYNMGKISADPKLANSIYNIKDASRYLQRIRYYHLPLDVALPLFSWTLQIREGKVIQLYAKITRKELSDADRFTKTKYQDVYRARKSFFTGGVYIKENDLLKLEEINKNTLKEAALQLTSELAVLKKRNIIYYELSSENAADFDAKDLQEISSYF
;
A
#
# COMPACT_ATOMS: atom_id res chain seq x y z
N MET A 1 41.90 -38.55 -69.88
CA MET A 1 41.69 -37.13 -70.20
C MET A 1 40.30 -36.76 -69.70
N VAL A 2 40.20 -35.87 -68.70
CA VAL A 2 39.13 -34.84 -68.49
C VAL A 2 37.66 -35.31 -68.45
N ILE A 3 36.74 -34.96 -67.56
CA ILE A 3 36.60 -34.27 -66.25
C ILE A 3 35.09 -34.41 -65.85
N ASN A 4 34.81 -34.49 -64.55
CA ASN A 4 33.61 -34.09 -63.76
C ASN A 4 32.14 -34.43 -64.16
N LYS A 5 31.47 -35.24 -63.30
CA LYS A 5 30.44 -34.93 -62.25
C LYS A 5 29.49 -33.70 -62.43
N PRO A 6 28.39 -33.55 -61.63
CA PRO A 6 27.46 -34.52 -60.97
C PRO A 6 25.98 -34.05 -60.92
N SER A 7 25.04 -34.87 -60.41
CA SER A 7 23.77 -34.44 -59.79
C SER A 7 23.05 -35.66 -59.22
N GLY A 8 22.48 -35.73 -58.02
CA GLY A 8 22.21 -34.78 -56.95
C GLY A 8 21.15 -35.43 -56.06
N LEU A 9 21.53 -35.85 -54.85
CA LEU A 9 20.64 -36.41 -53.83
C LEU A 9 19.81 -35.26 -53.24
N ILE A 10 18.48 -35.31 -53.33
CA ILE A 10 17.59 -34.39 -52.61
C ILE A 10 16.81 -35.22 -51.59
N CYS A 11 17.31 -35.22 -50.36
CA CYS A 11 16.58 -35.66 -49.18
C CYS A 11 15.97 -34.40 -48.54
N SER A 12 14.73 -34.08 -48.88
CA SER A 12 13.96 -32.98 -48.30
C SER A 12 12.86 -33.56 -47.41
N ALA A 13 13.02 -33.42 -46.09
CA ALA A 13 11.94 -33.23 -45.11
C ALA A 13 12.55 -33.32 -43.69
N PHE A 14 11.95 -32.59 -42.74
CA PHE A 14 12.32 -32.43 -41.33
C PHE A 14 13.28 -31.28 -41.00
N LEU A 15 12.85 -30.06 -41.29
CA LEU A 15 13.17 -28.91 -40.44
C LEU A 15 11.96 -28.61 -39.55
N LEU A 16 11.77 -29.44 -38.54
CA LEU A 16 10.72 -29.28 -37.53
C LEU A 16 11.19 -28.28 -36.46
N ILE A 17 10.71 -27.05 -36.63
CA ILE A 17 10.29 -26.08 -35.62
C ILE A 17 10.70 -26.46 -34.18
N ASN A 18 11.83 -25.89 -33.73
CA ASN A 18 12.20 -25.80 -32.32
C ASN A 18 12.34 -24.31 -31.93
N ILE A 19 11.22 -23.59 -31.96
CA ILE A 19 11.12 -22.21 -31.43
C ILE A 19 10.01 -22.13 -30.39
N PHE A 20 9.96 -23.07 -29.44
CA PHE A 20 9.09 -22.94 -28.27
C PHE A 20 9.68 -23.65 -27.06
N SER A 21 10.72 -23.06 -26.45
CA SER A 21 11.03 -23.26 -25.02
C SER A 21 12.03 -22.20 -24.56
N ALA A 22 11.59 -20.94 -24.59
CA ALA A 22 12.17 -19.92 -23.73
C ALA A 22 11.10 -19.41 -22.76
N CYS A 23 10.44 -20.35 -22.05
CA CYS A 23 9.90 -20.03 -20.74
C CYS A 23 11.09 -19.69 -19.84
N ARG A 24 11.53 -18.43 -19.86
CA ARG A 24 12.32 -17.89 -18.75
C ARG A 24 11.39 -17.89 -17.53
N ASN A 25 11.36 -19.01 -16.81
CA ASN A 25 11.10 -19.01 -15.38
C ASN A 25 12.26 -18.27 -14.70
N SER A 26 12.41 -16.97 -14.97
CA SER A 26 13.16 -16.13 -14.04
C SER A 26 12.26 -16.05 -12.82
N LYS A 27 12.60 -16.83 -11.78
CA LYS A 27 12.00 -16.63 -10.47
C LYS A 27 12.09 -15.14 -10.16
N SER A 28 10.94 -14.54 -9.91
CA SER A 28 10.85 -13.16 -9.44
C SER A 28 11.87 -12.92 -8.32
N ASP A 29 12.58 -11.80 -8.39
CA ASP A 29 13.47 -11.36 -7.31
C ASP A 29 12.80 -10.35 -6.37
N ALA A 30 11.49 -10.10 -6.57
CA ALA A 30 10.69 -9.23 -5.74
C ALA A 30 10.67 -9.69 -4.28
N GLN A 31 10.58 -8.73 -3.37
CA GLN A 31 10.66 -8.97 -1.94
C GLN A 31 9.38 -8.51 -1.27
N ALA A 32 8.75 -9.36 -0.48
CA ALA A 32 7.59 -8.91 0.26
C ALA A 32 7.98 -8.07 1.49
N ALA A 33 7.04 -7.25 1.91
CA ALA A 33 7.05 -6.51 3.17
C ALA A 33 5.60 -6.31 3.64
N PHE A 34 5.43 -5.86 4.88
CA PHE A 34 4.13 -5.40 5.37
C PHE A 34 4.19 -3.98 5.90
N TYR A 35 3.04 -3.31 5.93
CA TYR A 35 2.82 -2.18 6.82
C TYR A 35 2.29 -2.63 8.18
N TYR A 36 2.65 -1.88 9.22
CA TYR A 36 2.08 -1.95 10.56
C TYR A 36 1.68 -0.55 11.03
N TRP A 37 0.38 -0.30 11.15
CA TRP A 37 -0.16 1.05 11.38
C TRP A 37 -0.67 1.31 12.80
N LYS A 38 -0.56 0.34 13.72
CA LYS A 38 -0.98 0.50 15.13
C LYS A 38 0.05 1.27 15.95
N THR A 39 -0.45 2.04 16.92
CA THR A 39 0.38 2.81 17.85
C THR A 39 1.04 1.92 18.89
N ASP A 40 0.33 0.94 19.44
CA ASP A 40 0.92 -0.04 20.35
C ASP A 40 1.56 -1.16 19.53
N PHE A 41 2.89 -1.26 19.55
CA PHE A 41 3.61 -2.28 18.80
C PHE A 41 3.53 -3.62 19.52
N ASN A 42 2.70 -4.51 18.99
CA ASN A 42 2.62 -5.89 19.44
C ASN A 42 2.23 -6.78 18.26
N LEU A 43 3.05 -7.79 17.99
CA LEU A 43 2.80 -8.80 16.95
C LEU A 43 2.32 -10.09 17.61
N THR A 44 1.18 -10.60 17.16
CA THR A 44 0.73 -11.93 17.55
C THR A 44 1.64 -13.01 16.96
N GLY A 45 1.64 -14.22 17.53
CA GLY A 45 2.43 -15.33 16.98
C GLY A 45 2.12 -15.61 15.51
N LYS A 46 0.84 -15.49 15.10
CA LYS A 46 0.43 -15.61 13.68
C LYS A 46 1.06 -14.53 12.81
N GLN A 47 1.05 -13.27 13.27
CA GLN A 47 1.66 -12.15 12.53
C GLN A 47 3.17 -12.28 12.43
N GLN A 48 3.84 -12.73 13.49
CA GLN A 48 5.29 -12.98 13.49
C GLN A 48 5.66 -14.08 12.48
N SER A 49 4.94 -15.20 12.49
CA SER A 49 5.15 -16.29 11.54
C SER A 49 4.93 -15.84 10.09
N LEU A 50 3.83 -15.14 9.82
CA LEU A 50 3.53 -14.62 8.49
C LEU A 50 4.59 -13.63 8.00
N LEU A 51 5.01 -12.70 8.86
CA LEU A 51 6.06 -11.72 8.56
C LEU A 51 7.41 -12.38 8.26
N LYS A 52 7.76 -13.44 9.00
CA LYS A 52 8.99 -14.21 8.77
C LYS A 52 8.94 -14.99 7.47
N GLU A 53 7.85 -15.71 7.22
CA GLU A 53 7.70 -16.61 6.07
C GLU A 53 7.53 -15.87 4.73
N VAL A 54 6.81 -14.75 4.73
CA VAL A 54 6.49 -14.02 3.49
C VAL A 54 7.52 -12.92 3.24
N ALA A 55 7.83 -12.11 4.25
CA ALA A 55 8.51 -10.83 4.08
C ALA A 55 9.95 -10.80 4.62
N ALA A 56 10.50 -11.96 5.01
CA ALA A 56 11.84 -12.07 5.60
C ALA A 56 12.09 -11.01 6.69
N ASN A 57 11.07 -10.83 7.54
CA ASN A 57 11.00 -9.88 8.64
C ASN A 57 11.02 -8.39 8.27
N ARG A 58 10.72 -8.02 7.01
CA ARG A 58 10.65 -6.61 6.58
C ARG A 58 9.31 -5.97 6.91
N LEU A 59 9.36 -4.88 7.69
CA LEU A 59 8.17 -4.21 8.20
C LEU A 59 8.30 -2.69 8.12
N TYR A 60 7.37 -2.04 7.43
CA TYR A 60 7.18 -0.60 7.45
C TYR A 60 6.30 -0.24 8.64
N VAL A 61 6.86 0.43 9.64
CA VAL A 61 6.17 0.70 10.91
C VAL A 61 5.85 2.17 11.00
N ARG A 62 4.59 2.51 11.23
CA ARG A 62 4.21 3.89 11.53
C ARG A 62 4.78 4.32 12.87
N PHE A 63 5.72 5.25 12.83
CA PHE A 63 6.35 5.80 14.02
C PHE A 63 5.49 6.90 14.64
N PHE A 64 5.00 7.84 13.84
CA PHE A 64 4.08 8.88 14.29
C PHE A 64 3.46 9.61 13.08
N ASP A 65 2.43 10.38 13.38
CA ASP A 65 1.85 11.36 12.47
C ASP A 65 2.34 12.77 12.84
N VAL A 66 2.48 13.65 11.86
CA VAL A 66 2.70 15.08 12.05
C VAL A 66 1.47 15.83 11.58
N VAL A 67 0.82 16.50 12.52
CA VAL A 67 -0.40 17.27 12.27
C VAL A 67 -0.16 18.74 12.58
N TRP A 68 -0.89 19.63 11.92
CA TRP A 68 -0.92 21.04 12.31
C TRP A 68 -1.89 21.24 13.48
N ASP A 69 -1.40 21.73 14.62
CA ASP A 69 -2.26 22.17 15.71
C ASP A 69 -2.56 23.66 15.55
N THR A 70 -3.81 23.98 15.21
CA THR A 70 -4.26 25.35 14.95
C THR A 70 -4.21 26.24 16.20
N ARG A 71 -4.31 25.66 17.40
CA ARG A 71 -4.27 26.43 18.66
C ARG A 71 -2.84 26.81 19.03
N LEU A 72 -1.91 25.90 18.80
CA LEU A 72 -0.49 26.13 19.05
C LEU A 72 0.22 26.80 17.86
N ASN A 73 -0.45 26.90 16.71
CA ASN A 73 0.08 27.43 15.46
C ASN A 73 1.41 26.76 15.06
N GLN A 74 1.49 25.43 15.23
CA GLN A 74 2.67 24.64 14.92
C GLN A 74 2.36 23.19 14.60
N SER A 75 3.30 22.52 13.92
CA SER A 75 3.27 21.08 13.70
C SER A 75 3.58 20.31 14.99
N VAL A 76 2.78 19.30 15.34
CA VAL A 76 2.98 18.44 16.52
C VAL A 76 2.89 16.95 16.16
N PRO A 77 3.65 16.07 16.85
CA PRO A 77 3.52 14.63 16.68
C PRO A 77 2.19 14.13 17.28
N ARG A 78 1.57 13.14 16.63
CA ARG A 78 0.37 12.42 17.08
C ARG A 78 0.54 10.92 16.79
N ALA A 79 -0.31 10.10 17.43
CA ALA A 79 -0.30 8.65 17.26
C ALA A 79 1.09 7.99 17.44
N VAL A 80 1.91 8.56 18.33
CA VAL A 80 3.32 8.19 18.54
C VAL A 80 3.46 6.74 18.99
N LEU A 81 4.24 5.96 18.23
CA LEU A 81 4.53 4.56 18.44
C LEU A 81 4.98 4.30 19.89
N LYS A 82 4.31 3.34 20.51
CA LYS A 82 4.66 2.77 21.80
C LYS A 82 5.25 1.41 21.54
N ALA A 83 6.57 1.37 21.55
CA ALA A 83 7.35 0.15 21.42
C ALA A 83 8.54 0.21 22.39
N SER A 84 8.89 -0.94 22.92
CA SER A 84 10.11 -1.18 23.69
C SER A 84 10.67 -2.52 23.22
N ASP A 85 11.98 -2.59 23.00
CA ASP A 85 12.70 -3.82 22.69
C ASP A 85 12.13 -4.60 21.50
N ILE A 86 11.93 -3.91 20.36
CA ILE A 86 11.58 -4.58 19.11
C ILE A 86 12.71 -5.56 18.76
N SER A 87 12.35 -6.81 18.41
CA SER A 87 13.32 -7.84 18.05
C SER A 87 14.28 -7.38 16.95
N LYS A 88 15.57 -7.60 17.14
CA LYS A 88 16.64 -7.28 16.18
C LYS A 88 16.54 -8.07 14.88
N ASP A 89 15.77 -9.14 14.85
CA ASP A 89 15.49 -9.90 13.63
C ASP A 89 14.55 -9.17 12.67
N LEU A 90 13.85 -8.13 13.16
CA LEU A 90 12.97 -7.30 12.34
C LEU A 90 13.74 -6.22 11.59
N LYS A 91 13.50 -6.14 10.27
CA LYS A 91 14.03 -5.10 9.39
C LYS A 91 12.99 -3.99 9.32
N ILE A 92 13.09 -3.04 10.25
CA ILE A 92 12.14 -1.95 10.39
C ILE A 92 12.49 -0.79 9.44
N ILE A 93 11.49 -0.30 8.73
CA ILE A 93 11.52 0.98 8.02
C ILE A 93 10.56 1.93 8.74
N PRO A 94 11.05 2.96 9.44
CA PRO A 94 10.20 3.97 10.05
C PRO A 94 9.38 4.72 8.99
N VAL A 95 8.08 4.82 9.23
CA VAL A 95 7.14 5.60 8.42
C VAL A 95 6.64 6.78 9.24
N VAL A 96 6.72 7.98 8.69
CA VAL A 96 6.12 9.19 9.27
C VAL A 96 5.05 9.72 8.33
N TYR A 97 3.82 9.82 8.83
CA TYR A 97 2.73 10.42 8.08
C TYR A 97 2.68 11.93 8.34
N LEU A 98 2.60 12.76 7.30
CA LEU A 98 2.39 14.20 7.42
C LEU A 98 1.10 14.60 6.73
N THR A 99 0.26 15.33 7.46
CA THR A 99 -0.98 15.89 6.90
C THR A 99 -0.68 17.06 5.95
N ASN A 100 -1.53 17.26 4.94
CA ASN A 100 -1.41 18.41 4.03
C ASN A 100 -1.42 19.75 4.77
N GLN A 101 -2.19 19.86 5.86
CA GLN A 101 -2.32 21.08 6.65
C GLN A 101 -0.97 21.59 7.18
N VAL A 102 -0.02 20.69 7.45
CA VAL A 102 1.36 21.05 7.83
C VAL A 102 2.01 21.89 6.74
N PHE A 103 1.88 21.50 5.47
CA PHE A 103 2.48 22.18 4.32
C PHE A 103 1.63 23.33 3.76
N GLU A 104 0.35 23.36 4.09
CA GLU A 104 -0.50 24.55 3.89
C GLU A 104 -0.11 25.69 4.82
N SER A 105 0.39 25.36 6.01
CA SER A 105 0.73 26.33 7.06
C SER A 105 2.24 26.62 7.15
N THR A 106 3.09 25.67 6.77
CA THR A 106 4.56 25.78 6.80
C THR A 106 5.09 25.89 5.38
N LYS A 107 5.50 27.08 4.95
CA LYS A 107 5.95 27.33 3.56
C LYS A 107 7.34 27.94 3.44
N LYS A 108 7.87 28.53 4.51
CA LYS A 108 9.15 29.24 4.47
C LYS A 108 10.30 28.28 4.70
N GLY A 109 11.42 28.49 4.00
CA GLY A 109 12.61 27.65 4.07
C GLY A 109 13.09 27.36 5.51
N PRO A 110 13.28 28.37 6.38
CA PRO A 110 13.72 28.14 7.77
C PRO A 110 12.73 27.33 8.62
N GLU A 111 11.42 27.51 8.39
CA GLU A 111 10.38 26.75 9.12
C GLU A 111 10.35 25.29 8.66
N LEU A 112 10.52 25.05 7.35
CA LEU A 112 10.64 23.71 6.76
C LEU A 112 11.91 22.98 7.20
N ASP A 113 13.02 23.70 7.31
CA ASP A 113 14.30 23.18 7.84
C ASP A 113 14.14 22.76 9.31
N SER A 114 13.54 23.64 10.11
CA SER A 114 13.21 23.34 11.51
C SER A 114 12.26 22.14 11.62
N LEU A 115 11.25 22.04 10.77
CA LEU A 115 10.35 20.87 10.71
C LEU A 115 11.11 19.59 10.38
N ALA A 116 11.97 19.61 9.35
CA ALA A 116 12.79 18.47 8.94
C ALA A 116 13.72 18.00 10.07
N SER A 117 14.38 18.93 10.74
CA SER A 117 15.23 18.64 11.91
C SER A 117 14.44 17.98 13.05
N ARG A 118 13.27 18.54 13.41
CA ARG A 118 12.41 18.00 14.48
C ARG A 118 11.90 16.61 14.16
N VAL A 119 11.43 16.37 12.93
CA VAL A 119 10.95 15.06 12.49
C VAL A 119 12.07 14.02 12.56
N ASN A 120 13.27 14.35 12.08
CA ASN A 120 14.40 13.42 12.13
C ASN A 120 14.80 13.09 13.58
N ARG A 121 14.82 14.09 14.46
CA ARG A 121 15.12 13.89 15.89
C ARG A 121 14.10 12.97 16.55
N GLU A 122 12.81 13.13 16.25
CA GLU A 122 11.76 12.26 16.81
C GLU A 122 11.90 10.81 16.32
N ILE A 123 12.22 10.61 15.02
CA ILE A 123 12.50 9.26 14.49
C ILE A 123 13.67 8.62 15.24
N LEU A 124 14.78 9.35 15.40
CA LEU A 124 15.97 8.85 16.12
C LEU A 124 15.63 8.48 17.57
N HIS A 125 14.88 9.34 18.26
CA HIS A 125 14.47 9.09 19.64
C HIS A 125 13.61 7.82 19.77
N LEU A 126 12.61 7.65 18.90
CA LEU A 126 11.74 6.47 18.93
C LEU A 126 12.47 5.20 18.49
N ALA A 127 13.37 5.30 17.52
CA ALA A 127 14.18 4.17 17.07
C ALA A 127 15.13 3.70 18.19
N GLU A 128 15.81 4.62 18.87
CA GLU A 128 16.66 4.31 20.03
C GLU A 128 15.85 3.63 21.14
N LYS A 129 14.71 4.23 21.53
CA LYS A 129 13.82 3.68 22.55
C LYS A 129 13.31 2.28 22.20
N ALA A 130 13.05 2.01 20.93
CA ALA A 130 12.58 0.72 20.45
C ALA A 130 13.70 -0.30 20.18
N GLY A 131 14.98 0.10 20.29
CA GLY A 131 16.12 -0.75 19.94
C GLY A 131 16.27 -1.01 18.43
N VAL A 132 15.75 -0.12 17.59
CA VAL A 132 15.66 -0.28 16.14
C VAL A 132 16.82 0.41 15.41
N ASN A 133 17.51 -0.35 14.57
CA ASN A 133 18.41 0.19 13.55
C ASN A 133 17.71 0.17 12.18
N TYR A 134 17.89 1.23 11.39
CA TYR A 134 17.24 1.36 10.08
C TYR A 134 18.16 2.00 9.03
N GLU A 135 17.92 1.65 7.76
CA GLU A 135 18.65 2.13 6.58
C GLU A 135 17.81 3.04 5.68
N GLU A 136 16.49 3.04 5.87
CA GLU A 136 15.51 3.77 5.09
C GLU A 136 14.51 4.43 6.02
N VAL A 137 14.04 5.64 5.67
CA VAL A 137 12.87 6.29 6.25
C VAL A 137 11.85 6.51 5.13
N GLN A 138 10.59 6.23 5.41
CA GLN A 138 9.49 6.57 4.53
C GLN A 138 8.74 7.80 5.05
N ILE A 139 8.43 8.71 4.14
CA ILE A 139 7.51 9.82 4.38
C ILE A 139 6.20 9.56 3.65
N ASP A 140 5.12 9.42 4.40
CA ASP A 140 3.75 9.33 3.87
C ASP A 140 3.12 10.72 3.87
N CYS A 141 2.74 11.21 2.69
CA CYS A 141 2.02 12.46 2.56
C CYS A 141 1.22 12.44 1.26
N ASP A 142 -0.08 12.70 1.34
CA ASP A 142 -0.95 12.83 0.17
C ASP A 142 -0.87 14.24 -0.42
N TRP A 143 0.33 14.67 -0.83
CA TRP A 143 0.53 16.06 -1.23
C TRP A 143 -0.34 16.43 -2.44
N THR A 144 -0.77 17.69 -2.46
CA THR A 144 -1.56 18.28 -3.54
C THR A 144 -0.69 19.19 -4.41
N VAL A 145 -1.25 19.71 -5.50
CA VAL A 145 -0.56 20.70 -6.34
C VAL A 145 -0.16 21.94 -5.51
N SER A 146 -0.98 22.36 -4.54
CA SER A 146 -0.70 23.54 -3.72
C SER A 146 0.34 23.28 -2.63
N THR A 147 0.36 22.08 -2.03
CA THR A 147 1.33 21.72 -0.97
C THR A 147 2.65 21.18 -1.52
N ARG A 148 2.69 20.77 -2.79
CA ARG A 148 3.88 20.23 -3.48
C ARG A 148 5.17 21.03 -3.22
N PRO A 149 5.24 22.36 -3.42
CA PRO A 149 6.51 23.08 -3.28
C PRO A 149 7.09 22.98 -1.87
N ALA A 150 6.23 23.16 -0.85
CA ALA A 150 6.64 23.06 0.56
C ALA A 150 7.03 21.64 0.94
N TYR A 151 6.24 20.63 0.51
CA TYR A 151 6.54 19.22 0.76
C TYR A 151 7.88 18.79 0.12
N PHE A 152 8.15 19.17 -1.13
CA PHE A 152 9.39 18.78 -1.81
C PHE A 152 10.61 19.49 -1.22
N SER A 153 10.45 20.74 -0.80
CA SER A 153 11.48 21.46 -0.05
C SER A 153 11.76 20.77 1.30
N PHE A 154 10.72 20.36 2.03
CA PHE A 154 10.87 19.57 3.26
C PHE A 154 11.63 18.26 3.00
N LEU A 155 11.26 17.47 1.98
CA LEU A 155 11.94 16.22 1.65
C LEU A 155 13.43 16.43 1.36
N SER A 156 13.76 17.50 0.62
CA SER A 156 15.13 17.86 0.27
C SER A 156 15.97 18.23 1.50
N LEU A 157 15.37 18.92 2.48
CA LEU A 157 16.00 19.28 3.74
C LEU A 157 16.11 18.07 4.67
N PHE A 158 15.04 17.29 4.79
CA PHE A 158 14.99 16.07 5.60
C PHE A 158 16.05 15.05 5.19
N ARG A 159 16.28 14.87 3.88
CA ARG A 159 17.35 14.03 3.35
C ARG A 159 18.73 14.39 3.94
N LYS A 160 19.02 15.68 4.16
CA LYS A 160 20.29 16.14 4.74
C LYS A 160 20.43 15.77 6.22
N TYR A 161 19.33 15.75 6.96
CA TYR A 161 19.33 15.39 8.38
C TYR A 161 19.40 13.88 8.62
N THR A 162 18.66 13.08 7.83
CA THR A 162 18.61 11.64 8.05
C THR A 162 19.88 10.94 7.58
N GLY A 163 20.44 11.33 6.42
CA GLY A 163 21.57 10.62 5.80
C GLY A 163 21.26 9.17 5.39
N LYS A 164 20.00 8.72 5.56
CA LYS A 164 19.47 7.41 5.18
C LYS A 164 18.81 7.48 3.80
N LYS A 165 18.45 6.31 3.26
CA LYS A 165 17.56 6.24 2.10
C LYS A 165 16.20 6.84 2.46
N LEU A 166 15.60 7.54 1.52
CA LEU A 166 14.32 8.20 1.67
C LEU A 166 13.35 7.62 0.64
N SER A 167 12.18 7.19 1.11
CA SER A 167 11.06 6.85 0.24
C SER A 167 9.84 7.73 0.53
N ALA A 168 8.97 7.87 -0.47
CA ALA A 168 7.70 8.56 -0.30
C ALA A 168 6.55 7.73 -0.87
N THR A 169 5.41 7.71 -0.18
CA THR A 169 4.19 7.12 -0.71
C THR A 169 3.69 7.94 -1.90
N ILE A 170 3.24 7.28 -2.97
CA ILE A 170 2.74 7.93 -4.18
C ILE A 170 1.31 7.44 -4.46
N ARG A 171 0.35 8.36 -4.56
CA ARG A 171 -1.03 8.06 -4.96
C ARG A 171 -1.14 7.88 -6.48
N LEU A 172 -2.15 7.11 -6.88
CA LEU A 172 -2.49 6.87 -8.30
C LEU A 172 -2.63 8.16 -9.12
N HIS A 173 -3.26 9.19 -8.56
CA HIS A 173 -3.45 10.46 -9.26
C HIS A 173 -2.14 11.26 -9.41
N GLN A 174 -1.18 11.12 -8.48
CA GLN A 174 0.14 11.74 -8.57
C GLN A 174 0.99 11.08 -9.64
N VAL A 175 0.90 9.75 -9.79
CA VAL A 175 1.53 9.04 -10.91
C VAL A 175 0.87 9.36 -12.24
N LYS A 176 -0.45 9.60 -12.25
CA LYS A 176 -1.17 9.94 -13.48
C LYS A 176 -0.78 11.30 -14.05
N TYR A 177 -0.55 12.28 -13.17
CA TYR A 177 -0.32 13.67 -13.55
C TYR A 177 1.01 14.24 -13.01
N PRO A 178 2.17 13.60 -13.28
CA PRO A 178 3.46 13.99 -12.70
C PRO A 178 3.87 15.41 -13.10
N GLU A 179 3.46 15.88 -14.29
CA GLU A 179 3.73 17.25 -14.75
C GLU A 179 3.07 18.30 -13.84
N ARG A 180 1.96 17.93 -13.18
CA ARG A 180 1.19 18.81 -12.28
C ARG A 180 1.58 18.58 -10.82
N THR A 181 1.59 17.33 -10.37
CA THR A 181 1.85 16.97 -8.97
C THR A 181 3.34 16.91 -8.64
N GLY A 182 4.22 16.88 -9.65
CA GLY A 182 5.65 16.72 -9.48
C GLY A 182 6.05 15.29 -9.10
N ILE A 183 7.37 15.04 -9.15
CA ILE A 183 8.02 13.82 -8.69
C ILE A 183 8.82 14.18 -7.43
N PRO A 184 8.58 13.53 -6.27
CA PRO A 184 9.24 13.89 -5.03
C PRO A 184 10.75 13.60 -5.08
N PRO A 185 11.60 14.44 -4.47
CA PRO A 185 13.06 14.29 -4.49
C PRO A 185 13.53 13.24 -3.48
N VAL A 186 13.15 11.98 -3.70
CA VAL A 186 13.44 10.81 -2.85
C VAL A 186 14.16 9.72 -3.66
N ASP A 187 14.59 8.63 -3.01
CA ASP A 187 15.32 7.56 -3.69
C ASP A 187 14.37 6.59 -4.42
N LYS A 188 13.18 6.37 -3.87
CA LYS A 188 12.11 5.56 -4.49
C LYS A 188 10.71 5.98 -4.02
N GLY A 189 9.71 5.71 -4.84
CA GLY A 189 8.30 5.87 -4.49
C GLY A 189 7.67 4.54 -4.07
N ILE A 190 6.67 4.59 -3.20
CA ILE A 190 5.78 3.46 -2.95
C ILE A 190 4.42 3.75 -3.59
N LEU A 191 4.12 3.10 -4.70
CA LEU A 191 2.82 3.23 -5.36
C LEU A 191 1.73 2.58 -4.52
N MET A 192 0.84 3.38 -3.95
CA MET A 192 -0.35 2.90 -3.24
C MET A 192 -1.41 2.46 -4.25
N PHE A 193 -1.41 1.17 -4.59
CA PHE A 193 -2.30 0.60 -5.61
C PHE A 193 -3.63 0.11 -5.01
N TYR A 194 -4.32 1.03 -4.33
CA TYR A 194 -5.61 0.83 -3.67
C TYR A 194 -6.26 2.19 -3.37
N ASN A 195 -7.49 2.18 -2.82
CA ASN A 195 -8.32 3.35 -2.54
C ASN A 195 -8.59 4.19 -3.80
N MET A 196 -8.98 3.52 -4.88
CA MET A 196 -9.15 4.12 -6.20
C MET A 196 -10.59 4.50 -6.55
N GLY A 197 -11.57 3.85 -5.90
CA GLY A 197 -12.98 4.07 -6.17
C GLY A 197 -13.59 5.12 -5.25
N LYS A 198 -14.81 5.53 -5.59
CA LYS A 198 -15.58 6.48 -4.77
C LYS A 198 -16.28 5.75 -3.63
N ILE A 199 -16.06 6.20 -2.39
CA ILE A 199 -16.89 5.79 -1.24
C ILE A 199 -18.33 6.28 -1.49
N SER A 200 -19.29 5.36 -1.52
CA SER A 200 -20.66 5.64 -1.96
C SER A 200 -21.69 4.86 -1.18
N ALA A 201 -22.86 5.48 -0.99
CA ALA A 201 -24.05 4.83 -0.44
C ALA A 201 -24.79 3.96 -1.47
N ASP A 202 -24.42 4.04 -2.75
CA ASP A 202 -25.00 3.20 -3.79
C ASP A 202 -24.52 1.75 -3.64
N PRO A 203 -25.41 0.79 -3.30
CA PRO A 203 -25.03 -0.60 -3.11
C PRO A 203 -24.60 -1.30 -4.41
N LYS A 204 -24.85 -0.70 -5.59
CA LYS A 204 -24.41 -1.24 -6.88
C LYS A 204 -22.98 -0.84 -7.23
N LEU A 205 -22.45 0.20 -6.60
CA LEU A 205 -21.13 0.70 -6.94
C LEU A 205 -20.06 -0.31 -6.50
N ALA A 206 -19.06 -0.50 -7.35
CA ALA A 206 -17.94 -1.41 -7.09
C ALA A 206 -17.20 -1.06 -5.78
N ASN A 207 -16.39 -2.01 -5.32
CA ASN A 207 -15.51 -1.85 -4.17
C ASN A 207 -14.58 -0.64 -4.37
N SER A 208 -14.51 0.26 -3.38
CA SER A 208 -13.70 1.47 -3.47
C SER A 208 -12.23 1.27 -3.11
N ILE A 209 -11.89 0.17 -2.44
CA ILE A 209 -10.50 -0.25 -2.17
C ILE A 209 -9.81 -0.62 -3.47
N TYR A 210 -10.40 -1.51 -4.27
CA TYR A 210 -9.90 -1.88 -5.59
C TYR A 210 -11.04 -2.35 -6.50
N ASN A 211 -11.01 -1.90 -7.75
CA ASN A 211 -11.73 -2.52 -8.84
C ASN A 211 -11.01 -2.30 -10.17
N ILE A 212 -11.08 -3.29 -11.06
CA ILE A 212 -10.33 -3.30 -12.32
C ILE A 212 -10.59 -2.07 -13.20
N LYS A 213 -11.82 -1.54 -13.20
CA LYS A 213 -12.23 -0.41 -14.05
C LYS A 213 -11.58 0.90 -13.61
N ASP A 214 -11.60 1.19 -12.32
CA ASP A 214 -10.96 2.39 -11.77
C ASP A 214 -9.44 2.30 -11.88
N ALA A 215 -8.85 1.14 -11.59
CA ALA A 215 -7.40 0.91 -11.72
C ALA A 215 -6.89 1.21 -13.13
N SER A 216 -7.61 0.72 -14.15
CA SER A 216 -7.25 0.85 -15.57
C SER A 216 -7.02 2.31 -16.00
N ARG A 217 -7.65 3.27 -15.32
CA ARG A 217 -7.55 4.72 -15.64
C ARG A 217 -6.21 5.34 -15.25
N TYR A 218 -5.38 4.64 -14.49
CA TYR A 218 -4.09 5.13 -13.98
C TYR A 218 -2.89 4.42 -14.60
N LEU A 219 -3.07 3.17 -15.04
CA LEU A 219 -2.04 2.25 -15.51
C LEU A 219 -1.09 2.82 -16.57
N GLN A 220 -1.64 3.37 -17.65
CA GLN A 220 -0.84 3.83 -18.80
C GLN A 220 0.24 4.86 -18.43
N ARG A 221 0.03 5.63 -17.35
CA ARG A 221 0.99 6.66 -16.91
C ARG A 221 2.07 6.11 -15.98
N ILE A 222 1.86 4.94 -15.38
CA ILE A 222 2.82 4.31 -14.45
C ILE A 222 4.14 4.03 -15.14
N ARG A 223 4.09 3.51 -16.37
CA ARG A 223 5.28 3.19 -17.18
C ARG A 223 6.20 4.38 -17.43
N TYR A 224 5.65 5.60 -17.43
CA TYR A 224 6.38 6.84 -17.71
C TYR A 224 6.80 7.59 -16.44
N TYR A 225 6.57 7.00 -15.27
CA TYR A 225 6.98 7.60 -14.00
C TYR A 225 8.43 7.24 -13.69
N HIS A 226 9.33 8.23 -13.81
CA HIS A 226 10.79 8.01 -13.79
C HIS A 226 11.38 7.67 -12.42
N LEU A 227 10.67 7.92 -11.32
CA LEU A 227 11.11 7.52 -9.99
C LEU A 227 10.88 6.01 -9.81
N PRO A 228 11.89 5.21 -9.37
CA PRO A 228 11.69 3.78 -9.10
C PRO A 228 10.52 3.55 -8.15
N LEU A 229 9.61 2.64 -8.52
CA LEU A 229 8.42 2.33 -7.74
C LEU A 229 8.50 0.93 -7.13
N ASP A 230 8.48 0.89 -5.80
CA ASP A 230 7.95 -0.22 -5.03
C ASP A 230 6.41 -0.13 -5.02
N VAL A 231 5.73 -1.22 -4.66
CA VAL A 231 4.26 -1.32 -4.75
C VAL A 231 3.68 -1.60 -3.38
N ALA A 232 2.61 -0.89 -3.02
CA ALA A 232 1.77 -1.26 -1.90
C ALA A 232 0.42 -1.83 -2.37
N LEU A 233 0.09 -3.04 -1.92
CA LEU A 233 -1.15 -3.74 -2.25
C LEU A 233 -2.06 -3.86 -1.01
N PRO A 234 -3.40 -3.84 -1.18
CA PRO A 234 -4.33 -3.87 -0.06
C PRO A 234 -4.57 -5.28 0.48
N LEU A 235 -4.46 -5.44 1.81
CA LEU A 235 -4.84 -6.59 2.64
C LEU A 235 -5.78 -6.15 3.78
N PHE A 236 -6.67 -5.20 3.54
CA PHE A 236 -7.62 -4.74 4.54
C PHE A 236 -9.06 -4.78 3.99
N SER A 237 -10.01 -4.63 4.89
CA SER A 237 -11.41 -4.36 4.56
C SER A 237 -11.93 -3.17 5.36
N TRP A 238 -13.07 -2.66 4.93
CA TRP A 238 -13.92 -1.82 5.76
C TRP A 238 -15.39 -2.09 5.47
N THR A 239 -16.24 -1.66 6.39
CA THR A 239 -17.68 -1.65 6.20
C THR A 239 -18.19 -0.22 6.19
N LEU A 240 -18.93 0.15 5.15
CA LEU A 240 -19.66 1.43 5.09
C LEU A 240 -21.02 1.26 5.75
N GLN A 241 -21.33 2.09 6.74
CA GLN A 241 -22.68 2.22 7.27
C GLN A 241 -23.43 3.27 6.45
N ILE A 242 -24.59 2.85 5.95
CA ILE A 242 -25.45 3.64 5.09
C ILE A 242 -26.81 3.75 5.77
N ARG A 243 -27.27 4.99 5.98
CA ARG A 243 -28.58 5.30 6.54
C ARG A 243 -29.27 6.30 5.62
N GLU A 244 -30.51 5.99 5.24
CA GLU A 244 -31.34 6.88 4.42
C GLU A 244 -30.59 7.37 3.15
N GLY A 245 -29.85 6.47 2.50
CA GLY A 245 -29.10 6.77 1.28
C GLY A 245 -27.82 7.59 1.46
N LYS A 246 -27.35 7.80 2.70
CA LYS A 246 -26.12 8.53 3.01
C LYS A 246 -25.10 7.62 3.71
N VAL A 247 -23.83 7.75 3.33
CA VAL A 247 -22.74 7.14 4.08
C VAL A 247 -22.61 7.90 5.39
N ILE A 248 -22.83 7.20 6.50
CA ILE A 248 -22.70 7.76 7.85
C ILE A 248 -21.25 7.69 8.30
N GLN A 249 -20.63 6.53 8.15
CA GLN A 249 -19.30 6.25 8.69
C GLN A 249 -18.71 5.02 8.00
N LEU A 250 -17.38 4.92 8.04
CA LEU A 250 -16.59 3.77 7.60
C LEU A 250 -15.97 3.10 8.83
N TYR A 251 -16.05 1.77 8.90
CA TYR A 251 -15.54 0.98 10.02
C TYR A 251 -14.54 -0.08 9.56
N ALA A 252 -13.30 0.01 10.03
CA ALA A 252 -12.26 -0.98 9.75
C ALA A 252 -12.41 -2.29 10.57
N LYS A 253 -13.21 -2.27 11.64
CA LYS A 253 -13.36 -3.40 12.59
C LYS A 253 -14.62 -4.25 12.38
N ILE A 254 -15.53 -3.82 11.53
CA ILE A 254 -16.73 -4.60 11.19
C ILE A 254 -16.37 -5.39 9.94
N THR A 255 -16.14 -6.69 10.12
CA THR A 255 -15.73 -7.62 9.07
C THR A 255 -16.89 -8.50 8.63
N ARG A 256 -16.63 -9.39 7.67
CA ARG A 256 -17.57 -10.42 7.26
C ARG A 256 -18.07 -11.28 8.43
N LYS A 257 -17.22 -11.53 9.42
CA LYS A 257 -17.55 -12.35 10.60
C LYS A 257 -18.65 -11.70 11.45
N GLU A 258 -18.60 -10.39 11.68
CA GLU A 258 -19.66 -9.68 12.38
C GLU A 258 -20.94 -9.62 11.55
N LEU A 259 -20.81 -9.42 10.23
CA LEU A 259 -21.95 -9.30 9.31
C LEU A 259 -22.64 -10.64 9.01
N SER A 260 -22.03 -11.77 9.35
CA SER A 260 -22.65 -13.10 9.24
C SER A 260 -23.56 -13.48 10.41
N ASP A 261 -23.69 -12.64 11.44
CA ASP A 261 -24.68 -12.81 12.52
C ASP A 261 -26.12 -12.65 11.97
N ALA A 262 -26.83 -13.77 11.80
CA ALA A 262 -28.18 -13.80 11.25
C ALA A 262 -29.25 -13.20 12.17
N ASP A 263 -29.00 -13.06 13.48
CA ASP A 263 -29.92 -12.42 14.41
C ASP A 263 -29.87 -10.88 14.29
N ARG A 264 -28.74 -10.36 13.80
CA ARG A 264 -28.50 -8.92 13.64
C ARG A 264 -28.62 -8.45 12.20
N PHE A 265 -28.28 -9.29 11.23
CA PHE A 265 -28.20 -8.90 9.83
C PHE A 265 -28.93 -9.85 8.88
N THR A 266 -29.46 -9.31 7.80
CA THR A 266 -29.91 -10.07 6.64
C THR A 266 -29.14 -9.65 5.39
N LYS A 267 -28.77 -10.60 4.53
CA LYS A 267 -28.19 -10.27 3.22
C LYS A 267 -29.25 -9.60 2.35
N THR A 268 -28.82 -8.59 1.60
CA THR A 268 -29.68 -7.99 0.57
C THR A 268 -29.48 -8.70 -0.77
N LYS A 269 -30.17 -8.23 -1.82
CA LYS A 269 -29.94 -8.68 -3.20
C LYS A 269 -28.59 -8.24 -3.77
N TYR A 270 -27.90 -7.29 -3.13
CA TYR A 270 -26.61 -6.79 -3.56
C TYR A 270 -25.50 -7.56 -2.85
N GLN A 271 -24.45 -7.89 -3.60
CA GLN A 271 -23.28 -8.59 -3.08
C GLN A 271 -22.65 -7.78 -1.94
N ASP A 272 -22.30 -8.48 -0.85
CA ASP A 272 -21.61 -7.91 0.32
C ASP A 272 -22.34 -6.72 0.99
N VAL A 273 -23.65 -6.61 0.74
CA VAL A 273 -24.52 -5.62 1.39
C VAL A 273 -25.52 -6.33 2.31
N TYR A 274 -25.51 -5.89 3.56
CA TYR A 274 -26.29 -6.44 4.65
C TYR A 274 -27.26 -5.37 5.18
N ARG A 275 -28.40 -5.79 5.73
CA ARG A 275 -29.38 -4.92 6.38
C ARG A 275 -29.49 -5.27 7.85
N ALA A 276 -29.43 -4.27 8.71
CA ALA A 276 -29.65 -4.45 10.14
C ALA A 276 -31.13 -4.81 10.43
N ARG A 277 -31.36 -5.89 11.17
CA ARG A 277 -32.70 -6.39 11.54
C ARG A 277 -33.31 -5.65 12.72
N LYS A 278 -32.48 -5.05 13.55
CA LYS A 278 -32.85 -4.31 14.77
C LYS A 278 -31.77 -3.27 15.08
N SER A 279 -32.08 -2.35 15.99
CA SER A 279 -31.08 -1.42 16.51
C SER A 279 -30.23 -2.09 17.58
N PHE A 280 -28.91 -1.89 17.54
CA PHE A 280 -27.96 -2.43 18.53
C PHE A 280 -26.63 -1.68 18.51
N PHE A 281 -25.81 -1.96 19.52
CA PHE A 281 -24.41 -1.54 19.57
C PHE A 281 -23.48 -2.70 19.21
N THR A 282 -22.46 -2.45 18.41
CA THR A 282 -21.37 -3.40 18.13
C THR A 282 -20.05 -2.65 18.03
N GLY A 283 -19.00 -3.12 18.71
CA GLY A 283 -17.67 -2.49 18.63
C GLY A 283 -17.63 -0.98 18.95
N GLY A 284 -18.52 -0.49 19.82
CA GLY A 284 -18.66 0.94 20.17
C GLY A 284 -19.47 1.76 19.16
N VAL A 285 -20.11 1.12 18.20
CA VAL A 285 -20.87 1.75 17.11
C VAL A 285 -22.35 1.49 17.26
N TYR A 286 -23.17 2.51 17.06
CA TYR A 286 -24.63 2.36 16.99
C TYR A 286 -25.09 2.06 15.56
N ILE A 287 -25.71 0.89 15.38
CA ILE A 287 -26.38 0.49 14.14
C ILE A 287 -27.88 0.58 14.39
N LYS A 288 -28.58 1.35 13.56
CA LYS A 288 -30.04 1.50 13.63
C LYS A 288 -30.68 0.40 12.79
N GLU A 289 -31.85 -0.07 13.22
CA GLU A 289 -32.70 -0.91 12.39
C GLU A 289 -32.84 -0.34 10.97
N ASN A 290 -32.76 -1.22 9.97
CA ASN A 290 -32.80 -0.91 8.54
C ASN A 290 -31.57 -0.17 7.96
N ASP A 291 -30.54 0.12 8.76
CA ASP A 291 -29.25 0.56 8.20
C ASP A 291 -28.72 -0.51 7.22
N LEU A 292 -28.10 -0.05 6.14
CA LEU A 292 -27.37 -0.91 5.22
C LEU A 292 -25.88 -0.87 5.56
N LEU A 293 -25.25 -2.03 5.57
CA LEU A 293 -23.82 -2.20 5.80
C LEU A 293 -23.23 -2.80 4.53
N LYS A 294 -22.40 -2.03 3.83
CA LYS A 294 -21.68 -2.48 2.63
C LYS A 294 -20.26 -2.84 3.02
N LEU A 295 -19.93 -4.12 2.98
CA LEU A 295 -18.60 -4.63 3.20
C LEU A 295 -17.78 -4.48 1.91
N GLU A 296 -16.60 -3.88 2.03
CA GLU A 296 -15.61 -3.79 0.97
C GLU A 296 -14.34 -4.46 1.47
N GLU A 297 -14.00 -5.61 0.89
CA GLU A 297 -12.85 -6.43 1.28
C GLU A 297 -12.04 -6.87 0.06
N ILE A 298 -10.79 -7.22 0.29
CA ILE A 298 -9.89 -7.80 -0.70
C ILE A 298 -9.70 -9.28 -0.38
N ASN A 299 -10.06 -10.13 -1.33
CA ASN A 299 -9.77 -11.56 -1.27
C ASN A 299 -8.59 -11.92 -2.19
N LYS A 300 -8.14 -13.18 -2.15
CA LYS A 300 -7.04 -13.70 -2.97
C LYS A 300 -7.20 -13.38 -4.46
N ASN A 301 -8.38 -13.59 -5.03
CA ASN A 301 -8.62 -13.38 -6.46
C ASN A 301 -8.52 -11.90 -6.83
N THR A 302 -9.09 -11.02 -6.03
CA THR A 302 -9.01 -9.57 -6.23
C THR A 302 -7.58 -9.06 -6.08
N LEU A 303 -6.82 -9.57 -5.11
CA LEU A 303 -5.41 -9.23 -4.93
C LEU A 303 -4.54 -9.70 -6.09
N LYS A 304 -4.81 -10.91 -6.62
CA LYS A 304 -4.17 -11.45 -7.82
C LYS A 304 -4.47 -10.61 -9.06
N GLU A 305 -5.72 -10.21 -9.24
CA GLU A 305 -6.12 -9.34 -10.34
C GLU A 305 -5.37 -7.99 -10.26
N ALA A 306 -5.30 -7.40 -9.07
CA ALA A 306 -4.56 -6.15 -8.85
C ALA A 306 -3.07 -6.29 -9.17
N ALA A 307 -2.43 -7.38 -8.74
CA ALA A 307 -1.01 -7.63 -9.01
C ALA A 307 -0.74 -7.81 -10.51
N LEU A 308 -1.48 -8.70 -11.17
CA LEU A 308 -1.32 -8.97 -12.61
C LEU A 308 -1.59 -7.74 -13.47
N GLN A 309 -2.60 -6.95 -13.12
CA GLN A 309 -2.94 -5.73 -13.83
C GLN A 309 -1.82 -4.68 -13.73
N LEU A 310 -1.12 -4.63 -12.59
CA LEU A 310 -0.06 -3.65 -12.35
C LEU A 310 1.30 -4.06 -12.91
N THR A 311 1.70 -5.34 -12.79
CA THR A 311 3.03 -5.80 -13.21
C THR A 311 3.33 -5.42 -14.66
N SER A 312 2.36 -5.58 -15.57
CA SER A 312 2.53 -5.32 -17.01
C SER A 312 2.85 -3.86 -17.34
N GLU A 313 2.67 -2.95 -16.39
CA GLU A 313 2.84 -1.50 -16.56
C GLU A 313 4.02 -0.92 -15.79
N LEU A 314 4.62 -1.70 -14.89
CA LEU A 314 5.77 -1.28 -14.12
C LEU A 314 7.06 -1.41 -14.93
N ALA A 315 7.95 -0.43 -14.78
CA ALA A 315 9.32 -0.57 -15.27
C ALA A 315 10.02 -1.75 -14.59
N VAL A 316 10.99 -2.38 -15.26
CA VAL A 316 11.80 -3.44 -14.66
C VAL A 316 12.61 -2.88 -13.50
N LEU A 317 12.49 -3.49 -12.32
CA LEU A 317 13.22 -3.09 -11.12
C LEU A 317 13.65 -4.35 -10.36
N LYS A 318 14.96 -4.51 -10.17
CA LYS A 318 15.50 -5.63 -9.38
C LYS A 318 15.12 -5.47 -7.91
N LYS A 319 14.72 -6.55 -7.27
CA LYS A 319 14.38 -6.61 -5.83
C LYS A 319 13.32 -5.59 -5.43
N ARG A 320 12.33 -5.36 -6.30
CA ARG A 320 11.17 -4.51 -6.00
C ARG A 320 10.50 -4.99 -4.72
N ASN A 321 10.17 -4.08 -3.81
CA ASN A 321 9.37 -4.44 -2.65
C ASN A 321 7.88 -4.44 -2.98
N ILE A 322 7.20 -5.51 -2.60
CA ILE A 322 5.74 -5.66 -2.63
C ILE A 322 5.25 -5.60 -1.19
N ILE A 323 4.62 -4.48 -0.84
CA ILE A 323 4.31 -4.11 0.54
C ILE A 323 2.81 -4.29 0.76
N TYR A 324 2.44 -5.21 1.65
CA TYR A 324 1.04 -5.48 1.95
C TYR A 324 0.53 -4.56 3.06
N TYR A 325 -0.51 -3.77 2.77
CA TYR A 325 -1.17 -2.87 3.72
C TYR A 325 -2.48 -3.51 4.22
N GLU A 326 -2.61 -4.03 5.43
CA GLU A 326 -1.60 -4.03 6.50
C GLU A 326 -1.65 -5.31 7.35
N LEU A 327 -0.51 -5.66 7.96
CA LEU A 327 -0.33 -6.87 8.79
C LEU A 327 -1.21 -6.87 10.05
N SER A 328 -1.57 -5.68 10.54
CA SER A 328 -2.33 -5.52 11.78
C SER A 328 -3.84 -5.71 11.61
N SER A 329 -4.30 -5.87 10.36
CA SER A 329 -5.70 -6.07 10.01
C SER A 329 -6.17 -7.50 10.28
N GLU A 330 -7.46 -7.65 10.55
CA GLU A 330 -8.11 -8.97 10.66
C GLU A 330 -8.12 -9.69 9.30
N ASN A 331 -8.23 -8.96 8.19
CA ASN A 331 -8.18 -9.53 6.83
C ASN A 331 -6.86 -10.19 6.50
N ALA A 332 -5.72 -9.69 7.00
CA ALA A 332 -4.44 -10.35 6.82
C ALA A 332 -4.44 -11.77 7.42
N ALA A 333 -5.34 -12.06 8.37
CA ALA A 333 -5.49 -13.40 8.94
C ALA A 333 -6.17 -14.39 7.99
N ASP A 334 -6.86 -13.93 6.95
CA ASP A 334 -7.55 -14.78 5.97
C ASP A 334 -6.63 -15.23 4.82
N PHE A 335 -5.40 -14.69 4.76
CA PHE A 335 -4.40 -15.07 3.76
C PHE A 335 -3.38 -16.02 4.36
N ASP A 336 -3.09 -17.10 3.65
CA ASP A 336 -1.96 -17.96 3.95
C ASP A 336 -0.68 -17.39 3.34
N ALA A 337 0.48 -17.74 3.92
CA ALA A 337 1.78 -17.27 3.44
C ALA A 337 2.01 -17.62 1.95
N LYS A 338 1.54 -18.80 1.51
CA LYS A 338 1.62 -19.24 0.12
C LYS A 338 0.89 -18.31 -0.84
N ASP A 339 -0.24 -17.75 -0.42
CA ASP A 339 -1.01 -16.83 -1.27
C ASP A 339 -0.20 -15.56 -1.51
N LEU A 340 0.35 -14.95 -0.46
CA LEU A 340 1.14 -13.72 -0.58
C LEU A 340 2.47 -13.94 -1.30
N GLN A 341 3.07 -15.12 -1.16
CA GLN A 341 4.25 -15.51 -1.95
C GLN A 341 3.91 -15.64 -3.43
N GLU A 342 2.78 -16.27 -3.77
CA GLU A 342 2.26 -16.35 -5.14
C GLU A 342 2.06 -14.93 -5.71
N ILE A 343 1.37 -14.05 -4.97
CA ILE A 343 1.14 -12.67 -5.40
C ILE A 343 2.45 -11.92 -5.66
N SER A 344 3.41 -12.03 -4.74
CA SER A 344 4.70 -11.34 -4.87
C SER A 344 5.49 -11.84 -6.09
N SER A 345 5.33 -13.12 -6.45
CA SER A 345 6.05 -13.74 -7.57
C SER A 345 5.63 -13.22 -8.96
N TYR A 346 4.52 -12.48 -9.05
CA TYR A 346 4.10 -11.86 -10.30
C TYR A 346 4.90 -10.60 -10.66
N PHE A 347 5.69 -10.04 -9.75
CA PHE A 347 6.49 -8.82 -9.98
C PHE A 347 7.95 -9.14 -10.28
#